data_AF-G0QCE9-F1
#
_entry.id   AF-G0QCE9-F1
#
_cell.length_a   1.000
_cell.length_b   1.000
_cell.length_c   1.000
_cell.angle_alpha   90.00
_cell.angle_beta   90.00
_cell.angle_gamma   90.00
#
_symmetry.space_group_name_H-M   'P 1'
#
loop_
_entity.id
_entity.type
_entity.pdbx_description
1 polymer ?
#
loop_
_entity_poly.entity_id
_entity_poly.type
_entity_poly.pdbx_seq_one_letter_code
_entity_poly.pdbx_strand_id
1 'polypeptide(L)' 'MKELTRYEKARIVGARSLQLAMGAPRMVDTDSSDPMEIAEHELEEGNIPITIQK' A
#
# COMPACT_ATOMS: atom_id res chain seq x y z
N MET A 1 9.39 15.02 1.34
CA MET A 1 8.71 13.78 0.89
C MET A 1 8.78 13.77 -0.63
N LYS A 2 9.38 12.75 -1.27
CA LYS A 2 9.40 12.68 -2.73
C LYS A 2 7.95 12.56 -3.20
N GLU A 3 7.45 13.53 -3.96
CA GLU A 3 6.14 13.45 -4.57
C GLU A 3 6.08 12.22 -5.47
N LEU A 4 5.26 11.24 -5.08
CA LEU A 4 4.98 10.07 -5.90
C LEU A 4 4.15 10.53 -7.09
N THR A 5 4.58 10.19 -8.30
CA THR A 5 3.73 10.35 -9.48
C THR A 5 2.48 9.49 -9.35
N ARG A 6 1.40 9.84 -10.06
CA ARG A 6 0.17 9.02 -10.11
C ARG A 6 0.44 7.55 -10.49
N TYR A 7 1.46 7.30 -11.31
CA TYR A 7 1.85 5.96 -11.75
C TYR A 7 2.59 5.19 -10.65
N GLU A 8 3.53 5.87 -9.97
CA GLU A 8 4.24 5.34 -8.82
C GLU A 8 3.29 5.01 -7.67
N LYS A 9 2.33 5.90 -7.37
CA LYS A 9 1.27 5.66 -6.39
C LYS A 9 0.46 4.40 -6.73
N ALA A 10 -0.03 4.30 -7.96
CA ALA A 10 -0.79 3.13 -8.40
C ALA A 10 0.04 1.82 -8.35
N ARG A 11 1.33 1.89 -8.68
CA ARG A 11 2.24 0.76 -8.64
C ARG A 11 2.45 0.24 -7.23
N ILE A 12 2.66 1.14 -6.26
CA ILE A 12 2.84 0.79 -4.85
C ILE A 12 1.57 0.13 -4.30
N VAL A 13 0.40 0.77 -4.48
CA VAL A 13 -0.88 0.25 -3.98
C VAL A 13 -1.18 -1.11 -4.58
N GLY A 14 -1.00 -1.28 -5.90
CA GLY A 14 -1.22 -2.57 -6.56
C GLY A 14 -0.29 -3.67 -6.08
N ALA A 15 1.00 -3.37 -5.91
CA ALA A 15 1.96 -4.34 -5.37
C ALA A 15 1.64 -4.71 -3.92
N ARG A 16 1.22 -3.75 -3.09
CA ARG A 16 0.87 -4.00 -1.70
C ARG A 16 -0.43 -4.76 -1.54
N SER A 17 -1.45 -4.42 -2.33
CA SER A 17 -2.72 -5.16 -2.39
C SER A 17 -2.50 -6.64 -2.71
N LEU A 18 -1.59 -6.94 -3.65
CA LEU A 18 -1.22 -8.33 -3.94
C LEU A 18 -0.57 -9.03 -2.74
N GLN A 19 0.35 -8.37 -2.02
CA GLN A 19 0.96 -8.95 -0.82
C GLN A 19 -0.09 -9.29 0.24
N LEU A 20 -1.03 -8.38 0.47
CA LEU A 20 -2.13 -8.57 1.41
C LEU A 20 -3.04 -9.72 0.98
N ALA A 21 -3.35 -9.83 -0.32
CA ALA A 21 -4.09 -10.96 -0.88
C ALA A 21 -3.36 -12.30 -0.71
N MET A 22 -2.03 -12.29 -0.65
CA MET A 22 -1.19 -13.46 -0.36
C MET A 22 -1.08 -13.78 1.13
N GLY A 23 -1.81 -13.08 2.01
CA GLY A 23 -1.80 -13.30 3.46
C GLY A 23 -0.64 -12.61 4.20
N ALA A 24 -0.01 -11.60 3.59
CA ALA A 24 0.95 -10.78 4.31
C ALA A 24 0.27 -9.98 5.43
N PRO A 25 0.98 -9.70 6.54
CA PRO A 25 0.42 -8.91 7.64
C PRO A 25 0.18 -7.46 7.20
N ARG A 26 -0.98 -6.93 7.58
CA ARG A 26 -1.33 -5.51 7.47
C ARG A 26 -0.69 -4.72 8.62
N MET A 27 -0.24 -3.50 8.35
CA MET A 27 0.37 -2.60 9.34
C MET A 27 -0.60 -1.54 9.89
N VAL A 28 -1.86 -1.57 9.45
CA VAL A 28 -2.92 -0.64 9.88
C VAL A 28 -4.09 -1.43 10.45
N ASP A 29 -4.71 -0.86 11.48
CA ASP A 29 -6.01 -1.30 11.98
C ASP A 29 -7.11 -0.70 11.10
N THR A 30 -7.62 -1.48 10.16
CA THR A 30 -8.81 -1.16 9.41
C THR A 30 -9.84 -2.28 9.53
N ASP A 31 -11.12 -1.89 9.57
CA ASP A 31 -12.25 -2.81 9.55
C ASP A 31 -12.48 -3.40 8.15
N SER A 32 -11.89 -2.79 7.12
CA SER A 32 -11.95 -3.28 5.76
C SER A 32 -11.18 -4.59 5.59
N SER A 33 -11.82 -5.56 4.94
CA SER A 33 -11.20 -6.82 4.53
C SER A 33 -10.65 -6.77 3.10
N ASP A 34 -10.89 -5.67 2.37
CA ASP A 34 -10.43 -5.51 1.00
C ASP A 34 -8.93 -5.16 0.96
N PRO A 35 -8.08 -5.97 0.28
CA PRO A 35 -6.65 -5.72 0.18
C PRO A 35 -6.28 -4.37 -0.45
N MET A 36 -7.14 -3.82 -1.31
CA MET A 36 -6.90 -2.55 -1.97
C MET A 36 -7.13 -1.38 -1.02
N GLU A 37 -8.23 -1.39 -0.28
CA GLU A 37 -8.51 -0.36 0.74
C GLU A 37 -7.44 -0.37 1.84
N ILE A 38 -7.03 -1.56 2.31
CA ILE A 38 -5.94 -1.68 3.29
C ILE A 38 -4.65 -1.06 2.74
N ALA A 39 -4.29 -1.36 1.48
CA ALA A 39 -3.07 -0.83 0.85
C ALA A 39 -3.11 0.71 0.67
N GLU A 40 -4.28 1.27 0.36
CA GLU A 40 -4.47 2.73 0.28
C GLU A 40 -4.32 3.39 1.66
N HIS A 41 -4.92 2.81 2.69
CA HIS A 41 -4.75 3.28 4.07
C HIS A 41 -3.29 3.19 4.54
N GLU A 42 -2.56 2.12 4.22
CA GLU A 42 -1.13 2.03 4.60
C GLU A 42 -0.29 3.12 3.94
N LEU A 43 -0.65 3.49 2.70
CA LEU A 43 0.03 4.54 1.96
C LEU A 43 -0.28 5.93 2.52
N GLU A 44 -1.52 6.18 2.93
CA GLU A 44 -1.94 7.44 3.55
C GLU A 44 -1.31 7.65 4.94
N GLU A 45 -1.22 6.58 5.74
CA GLU A 45 -0.53 6.56 7.04
C GLU A 45 1.01 6.59 6.89
N GLY A 46 1.55 6.40 5.69
CA GLY A 46 2.99 6.39 5.43
C GLY A 46 3.72 5.14 5.92
N ASN A 47 2.99 4.08 6.30
CA ASN A 47 3.51 2.82 6.84
C ASN A 47 3.71 1.73 5.77
N ILE A 48 3.61 2.07 4.49
CA ILE A 48 3.71 1.09 3.41
C ILE A 48 5.16 0.55 3.29
N PRO A 49 5.40 -0.77 3.38
CA PRO A 49 6.73 -1.37 3.34
C PRO A 49 7.28 -1.50 1.91
N ILE A 50 7.07 -0.49 1.07
CA ILE A 50 7.50 -0.47 -0.33
C ILE A 50 8.24 0.84 -0.59
N THR A 51 9.48 0.73 -1.05
CA THR A 51 10.28 1.88 -1.46
C THR A 51 10.42 1.89 -2.98
N ILE A 52 10.26 3.06 -3.60
CA ILE A 52 10.57 3.25 -5.01
C ILE A 52 12.06 3.57 -5.15
N GLN A 53 12.78 2.72 -5.88
CA GLN A 53 14.06 3.11 -6.46
C GLN A 53 13.80 3.72 -7.83
N LYS A 54 14.32 4.93 -8.04
CA LYS A 54 14.36 5.58 -9.35
C LYS A 54 15.61 5.16 -10.10
#